data_AF-A0A0E2HB38-F1
#
_entry.id   AF-A0A0E2HB38-F1
#
_cell.length_a   1.000
_cell.length_b   1.000
_cell.length_c   1.000
_cell.angle_alpha   90.00
_cell.angle_beta   90.00
_cell.angle_gamma   90.00
#
_symmetry.space_group_name_H-M   'P 1'
#
loop_
_entity.id
_entity.type
_entity.pdbx_description
1 polymer ?
#
loop_
_entity_poly.entity_id
_entity_poly.type
_entity_poly.pdbx_seq_one_letter_code
_entity_poly.pdbx_strand_id
1 'polypeptide(L)'
;MAIGERISFFRNMRGMTQKYLGMQVGFPEKSADVRLAQYETGTRTPKADMTAALADTLDVSPQALAVPDIDSYIGLMHTLFTLEDRYGLEVCESDGEVHLRVNVRKNKDAAQLHEMLCAWRQAAAMLKSGEITQEEYDRWRYRYPEFDTTQRWVKVPSQGLFDV
;
A
#
# COMPACT_ATOMS: atom_id res chain seq x y z
N MET A 1 1.54 -2.72 -10.35
CA MET A 1 0.43 -1.82 -10.66
C MET A 1 0.92 -0.42 -10.46
N ALA A 2 1.03 0.32 -11.56
CA ALA A 2 1.30 1.76 -11.50
C ALA A 2 0.23 2.50 -10.67
N ILE A 3 0.57 3.69 -10.19
CA ILE A 3 -0.32 4.52 -9.37
C ILE A 3 -1.70 4.75 -10.00
N GLY A 4 -1.78 4.92 -11.33
CA GLY A 4 -3.04 5.09 -12.05
C GLY A 4 -3.98 3.90 -11.92
N GLU A 5 -3.46 2.69 -12.10
CA GLU A 5 -4.23 1.45 -11.94
C GLU A 5 -4.71 1.28 -10.50
N ARG A 6 -3.90 1.67 -9.52
CA ARG A 6 -4.26 1.61 -8.10
C ARG A 6 -5.39 2.59 -7.77
N ILE A 7 -5.34 3.82 -8.32
CA ILE A 7 -6.45 4.79 -8.19
C ILE A 7 -7.74 4.19 -8.76
N SER A 8 -7.69 3.64 -9.98
CA SER A 8 -8.84 2.99 -10.62
C SER A 8 -9.38 1.83 -9.78
N PHE A 9 -8.49 0.97 -9.29
CA PHE A 9 -8.83 -0.16 -8.44
C PHE A 9 -9.59 0.27 -7.18
N PHE A 10 -9.07 1.21 -6.40
CA PHE A 10 -9.72 1.67 -5.17
C PHE A 10 -11.01 2.46 -5.44
N ARG A 11 -11.06 3.20 -6.54
CA ARG A 11 -12.28 3.89 -6.97
C ARG A 11 -13.40 2.89 -7.25
N ASN A 12 -13.09 1.84 -8.03
CA ASN A 12 -14.06 0.79 -8.37
C ASN A 12 -14.48 0.00 -7.13
N MET A 13 -13.53 -0.32 -6.23
CA MET A 13 -13.82 -0.97 -4.95
C MET A 13 -14.83 -0.19 -4.10
N ARG A 14 -14.81 1.15 -4.17
CA ARG A 14 -15.77 2.03 -3.49
C ARG A 14 -17.03 2.37 -4.28
N GLY A 15 -17.21 1.78 -5.46
CA GLY A 15 -18.37 2.06 -6.32
C GLY A 15 -18.45 3.51 -6.81
N MET A 16 -17.32 4.23 -6.83
CA MET A 16 -17.28 5.64 -7.25
C MET A 16 -17.15 5.77 -8.78
N THR A 17 -17.86 6.72 -9.38
CA THR A 17 -17.59 7.10 -10.78
C THR A 17 -16.37 8.00 -10.88
N GLN A 18 -15.75 8.09 -12.07
CA GLN A 18 -14.63 8.99 -12.26
C GLN A 18 -15.00 10.46 -12.01
N LYS A 19 -16.17 10.88 -12.50
CA LYS A 19 -16.70 12.23 -12.27
C LYS A 19 -16.86 12.52 -10.77
N TYR A 20 -17.43 11.57 -10.01
CA TYR A 20 -17.64 11.73 -8.58
C TYR A 20 -16.33 11.91 -7.82
N LEU A 21 -15.37 10.99 -8.00
CA LEU A 21 -14.07 11.09 -7.33
C LEU A 21 -13.33 12.37 -7.75
N GLY A 22 -13.35 12.72 -9.04
CA GLY A 22 -12.75 13.95 -9.53
C GLY A 22 -13.32 15.22 -8.87
N MET A 23 -14.63 15.26 -8.62
CA MET A 23 -15.26 16.38 -7.90
C MET A 23 -14.87 16.41 -6.42
N GLN A 24 -14.77 15.25 -5.75
CA GLN A 24 -14.35 15.17 -4.35
C GLN A 24 -12.93 15.70 -4.14
N VAL A 25 -12.02 15.48 -5.10
CA VAL A 25 -10.67 16.05 -5.07
C VAL A 25 -10.55 17.45 -5.68
N GLY A 26 -11.70 18.14 -5.85
CA GLY A 26 -11.76 19.56 -6.20
C GLY A 26 -11.64 19.88 -7.70
N PHE A 27 -11.85 18.92 -8.60
CA PHE A 27 -11.90 19.23 -10.03
C PHE A 27 -13.22 19.92 -10.42
N PRO A 28 -13.19 20.90 -11.33
CA PRO A 28 -14.41 21.49 -11.87
C PRO A 28 -15.27 20.42 -12.53
N GLU A 29 -16.57 20.42 -12.24
CA GLU A 29 -17.53 19.38 -12.66
C GLU A 29 -17.44 19.04 -14.16
N LYS A 30 -17.26 20.06 -15.01
CA LYS A 30 -17.16 19.92 -16.47
C LYS A 30 -15.94 19.12 -16.96
N SER A 31 -14.97 18.86 -16.08
CA SER A 31 -13.68 18.23 -16.42
C SER A 31 -13.26 17.15 -15.44
N ALA A 32 -14.09 16.84 -14.45
CA ALA A 32 -13.72 16.00 -13.32
C ALA A 32 -13.41 14.55 -13.74
N ASP A 33 -14.25 14.00 -14.62
CA ASP A 33 -14.08 12.69 -15.24
C ASP A 33 -12.83 12.62 -16.12
N VAL A 34 -12.66 13.55 -17.07
CA VAL A 34 -11.53 13.55 -18.01
C VAL A 34 -10.19 13.68 -17.26
N ARG A 35 -10.11 14.58 -16.27
CA ARG A 35 -8.88 14.77 -15.49
C ARG A 35 -8.55 13.56 -14.63
N LEU A 36 -9.55 12.90 -14.06
CA LEU A 36 -9.31 11.69 -13.29
C LEU A 36 -8.92 10.51 -14.19
N ALA A 37 -9.56 10.37 -15.36
CA ALA A 37 -9.21 9.35 -16.34
C ALA A 37 -7.73 9.46 -16.76
N GLN A 38 -7.21 10.68 -16.95
CA GLN A 38 -5.78 10.90 -17.24
C GLN A 38 -4.85 10.36 -16.15
N TYR A 39 -5.26 10.41 -14.88
CA TYR A 39 -4.50 9.80 -13.80
C TYR A 39 -4.60 8.27 -13.84
N GLU A 40 -5.80 7.73 -14.02
CA GLU A 40 -6.05 6.29 -14.04
C GLU A 40 -5.35 5.58 -15.23
N THR A 41 -5.25 6.23 -16.38
CA THR A 41 -4.54 5.71 -17.56
C THR A 41 -3.03 5.94 -17.53
N GLY A 42 -2.51 6.62 -16.50
CA GLY A 42 -1.09 6.98 -16.40
C GLY A 42 -0.63 8.06 -17.39
N THR A 43 -1.55 8.68 -18.14
CA THR A 43 -1.24 9.84 -19.01
C THR A 43 -0.70 11.02 -18.19
N ARG A 44 -1.11 11.11 -16.92
CA ARG A 44 -0.59 12.06 -15.94
C ARG A 44 -0.30 11.34 -14.63
N THR A 45 0.79 11.72 -13.97
CA THR A 45 1.10 11.26 -12.61
C THR A 45 0.65 12.32 -11.60
N PRO A 46 -0.12 11.95 -10.54
CA PRO A 46 -0.48 12.90 -9.50
C PRO A 46 0.76 13.32 -8.70
N LYS A 47 0.83 14.60 -8.34
CA LYS A 47 1.83 15.12 -7.39
C LYS A 47 1.43 14.74 -5.96
N ALA A 48 2.36 14.85 -5.01
CA ALA A 48 2.16 14.48 -3.61
C ALA A 48 0.83 14.96 -3.01
N ASP A 49 0.49 16.24 -3.14
CA ASP A 49 -0.76 16.79 -2.58
C ASP A 49 -2.01 16.15 -3.20
N MET A 50 -1.99 15.91 -4.51
CA MET A 50 -3.08 15.24 -5.22
C MET A 50 -3.16 13.76 -4.85
N THR A 51 -2.02 13.09 -4.69
CA THR A 51 -1.97 11.71 -4.20
C THR A 51 -2.54 11.60 -2.80
N ALA A 52 -2.23 12.56 -1.91
CA ALA A 52 -2.79 12.62 -0.57
C ALA A 52 -4.32 12.85 -0.58
N ALA A 53 -4.80 13.81 -1.38
CA ALA A 53 -6.24 14.06 -1.52
C ALA A 53 -7.01 12.86 -2.08
N LEU A 54 -6.44 12.18 -3.10
CA LEU A 54 -7.00 10.96 -3.65
C LEU A 54 -7.01 9.84 -2.61
N ALA A 55 -5.92 9.65 -1.87
CA ALA A 55 -5.82 8.62 -0.84
C ALA A 55 -6.83 8.85 0.29
N ASP A 56 -7.00 10.10 0.74
CA ASP A 56 -7.97 10.46 1.77
C ASP A 56 -9.41 10.20 1.31
N THR A 57 -9.78 10.66 0.11
CA THR A 57 -11.11 10.41 -0.47
C THR A 57 -11.37 8.92 -0.71
N LEU A 58 -10.33 8.22 -1.14
CA LEU A 58 -10.30 6.78 -1.28
C LEU A 58 -9.94 6.10 0.03
N ASP A 59 -10.13 6.71 1.20
CA ASP A 59 -9.98 6.08 2.52
C ASP A 59 -8.85 5.03 2.63
N VAL A 60 -7.68 5.37 2.10
CA VAL A 60 -6.46 4.54 2.07
C VAL A 60 -5.26 5.39 2.46
N SER A 61 -4.19 4.73 2.87
CA SER A 61 -2.89 5.36 3.02
C SER A 61 -2.35 5.86 1.67
N PRO A 62 -1.67 7.02 1.58
CA PRO A 62 -0.98 7.44 0.35
C PRO A 62 0.01 6.39 -0.18
N GLN A 63 0.65 5.62 0.71
CA GLN A 63 1.54 4.52 0.37
C GLN A 63 0.81 3.37 -0.34
N ALA A 64 -0.49 3.22 -0.06
CA ALA A 64 -1.34 2.28 -0.80
C ALA A 64 -1.62 2.75 -2.23
N LEU A 65 -1.32 3.99 -2.64
CA LEU A 65 -1.36 4.44 -4.04
C LEU A 65 0.04 4.47 -4.67
N ALA A 66 1.05 4.87 -3.90
CA ALA A 66 2.43 5.06 -4.36
C ALA A 66 3.29 3.78 -4.29
N VAL A 67 2.74 2.63 -4.70
CA VAL A 67 3.50 1.37 -4.74
C VAL A 67 4.50 1.42 -5.90
N PRO A 68 5.75 0.94 -5.71
CA PRO A 68 6.70 0.81 -6.80
C PRO A 68 6.11 0.03 -7.98
N ASP A 69 6.45 0.43 -9.19
CA ASP A 69 6.03 -0.31 -10.38
C ASP A 69 6.71 -1.69 -10.40
N ILE A 70 5.88 -2.72 -10.21
CA ILE A 70 6.26 -4.13 -10.20
C ILE A 70 5.52 -4.90 -11.32
N ASP A 71 5.04 -4.22 -12.37
CA ASP A 71 4.21 -4.83 -13.42
C ASP A 71 4.99 -5.70 -14.40
N SER A 72 6.32 -5.56 -14.45
CA SER A 72 7.18 -6.51 -15.17
C SER A 72 7.71 -7.59 -14.23
N TYR A 73 7.76 -8.83 -14.71
CA TYR A 73 8.39 -9.92 -13.96
C TYR A 73 9.85 -9.62 -13.60
N ILE A 74 10.58 -8.91 -14.48
CA ILE A 74 11.95 -8.46 -14.20
C ILE A 74 11.97 -7.47 -13.04
N GLY A 75 11.10 -6.46 -13.04
CA GLY A 75 10.98 -5.47 -11.94
C GLY A 75 10.55 -6.11 -10.62
N LEU A 76 9.61 -7.06 -10.67
CA LEU A 76 9.24 -7.88 -9.52
C LEU A 76 10.45 -8.62 -8.94
N MET A 77 11.22 -9.33 -9.77
CA MET A 77 12.40 -10.05 -9.31
C MET A 77 13.47 -9.13 -8.72
N HIS A 78 13.76 -7.98 -9.35
CA HIS A 78 14.69 -7.01 -8.79
C HIS A 78 14.20 -6.41 -7.46
N THR A 79 12.89 -6.28 -7.28
CA THR A 79 12.30 -5.90 -5.99
C THR A 79 12.60 -6.97 -4.94
N LEU A 80 12.37 -8.24 -5.25
CA LEU A 80 12.68 -9.36 -4.34
C LEU A 80 14.18 -9.43 -4.00
N PHE A 81 15.08 -9.26 -4.97
CA PHE A 81 16.53 -9.21 -4.72
C PHE A 81 16.91 -8.07 -3.78
N THR A 82 16.30 -6.90 -3.95
CA THR A 82 16.53 -5.76 -3.04
C THR A 82 16.04 -6.07 -1.61
N LEU A 83 14.93 -6.82 -1.48
CA LEU A 83 14.44 -7.28 -0.18
C LEU A 83 15.37 -8.33 0.44
N GLU A 84 15.97 -9.20 -0.36
CA GLU A 84 17.00 -10.15 0.09
C GLU A 84 18.20 -9.39 0.64
N ASP A 85 18.78 -8.48 -0.13
CA ASP A 85 19.97 -7.71 0.26
C ASP A 85 19.75 -6.92 1.55
N ARG A 86 18.65 -6.17 1.62
CA ARG A 86 18.40 -5.20 2.71
C ARG A 86 17.70 -5.81 3.92
N TYR A 87 16.61 -6.54 3.69
CA TYR A 87 15.70 -6.99 4.73
C TYR A 87 15.80 -8.49 5.03
N GLY A 88 16.78 -9.19 4.44
CA GLY A 88 17.04 -10.60 4.74
C GLY A 88 15.94 -11.54 4.28
N LEU A 89 15.23 -11.19 3.20
CA LEU A 89 14.41 -12.15 2.47
C LEU A 89 15.31 -13.29 1.96
N GLU A 90 14.86 -14.53 2.06
CA GLU A 90 15.56 -15.70 1.53
C GLU A 90 14.54 -16.64 0.88
N VAL A 91 14.99 -17.34 -0.15
CA VAL A 91 14.25 -18.42 -0.77
C VAL A 91 14.57 -19.73 -0.05
N CYS A 92 13.55 -20.51 0.30
CA CYS A 92 13.72 -21.85 0.86
C CYS A 92 12.77 -22.86 0.21
N GLU A 93 13.18 -24.12 0.17
CA GLU A 93 12.36 -25.22 -0.34
C GLU A 93 11.65 -25.93 0.81
N SER A 94 10.34 -26.15 0.68
CA SER A 94 9.53 -26.97 1.60
C SER A 94 8.40 -27.61 0.82
N ASP A 95 8.15 -28.90 1.06
CA ASP A 95 7.05 -29.66 0.45
C ASP A 95 7.09 -29.67 -1.10
N GLY A 96 8.29 -29.61 -1.69
CA GLY A 96 8.48 -29.57 -3.15
C GLY A 96 8.17 -28.21 -3.78
N GLU A 97 7.86 -27.19 -2.98
CA GLU A 97 7.53 -25.85 -3.41
C GLU A 97 8.57 -24.83 -2.91
N VAL A 98 8.66 -23.71 -3.61
CA VAL A 98 9.56 -22.61 -3.27
C VAL A 98 8.83 -21.57 -2.43
N HIS A 99 9.37 -21.27 -1.25
CA HIS A 99 8.82 -20.31 -0.29
C HIS A 99 9.77 -19.15 -0.04
N LEU A 100 9.20 -18.02 0.38
CA LEU A 100 9.94 -16.88 0.89
C LEU A 100 9.91 -16.90 2.42
N ARG A 101 11.06 -16.69 3.05
CA ARG A 101 11.20 -16.49 4.49
C ARG A 101 12.07 -15.29 4.79
N VAL A 102 12.06 -14.83 6.04
CA VAL A 102 12.97 -13.78 6.52
C VAL A 102 13.98 -14.38 7.47
N ASN A 103 15.26 -14.20 7.19
CA ASN A 103 16.35 -14.53 8.10
C ASN A 103 16.50 -13.43 9.16
N VAL A 104 15.75 -13.58 10.24
CA VAL A 104 15.69 -12.64 11.36
C VAL A 104 17.04 -12.34 12.02
N ARG A 105 18.03 -13.22 11.82
CA ARG A 105 19.38 -13.07 12.39
C ARG A 105 20.32 -12.27 11.49
N LYS A 106 19.94 -11.98 10.24
CA LYS A 106 20.80 -11.27 9.27
C LYS A 106 21.17 -9.88 9.76
N ASN A 107 20.17 -9.08 10.14
CA ASN A 107 20.35 -7.72 10.63
C ASN A 107 19.07 -7.22 11.35
N LYS A 108 19.13 -6.02 11.92
CA LYS A 108 18.00 -5.38 12.62
C LYS A 108 16.78 -5.11 11.71
N ASP A 109 17.01 -4.82 10.43
CA ASP A 109 15.93 -4.51 9.48
C ASP A 109 15.16 -5.79 9.12
N ALA A 110 15.85 -6.95 9.08
CA ALA A 110 15.24 -8.26 8.92
C ALA A 110 14.39 -8.66 10.13
N ALA A 111 14.87 -8.37 11.35
CA ALA A 111 14.08 -8.57 12.56
C ALA A 111 12.80 -7.70 12.53
N GLN A 112 12.92 -6.42 12.16
CA GLN A 112 11.78 -5.52 12.02
C GLN A 112 10.78 -6.02 10.95
N LEU A 113 11.27 -6.43 9.77
CA LEU A 113 10.40 -7.00 8.72
C LEU A 113 9.64 -8.23 9.25
N HIS A 114 10.30 -9.10 10.02
CA HIS A 114 9.64 -10.27 10.59
C HIS A 114 8.51 -9.92 11.55
N GLU A 115 8.66 -8.87 12.37
CA GLU A 115 7.58 -8.40 13.23
C GLU A 115 6.39 -7.86 12.41
N MET A 116 6.66 -7.13 11.31
CA MET A 116 5.61 -6.66 10.39
C MET A 116 4.89 -7.83 9.71
N LEU A 117 5.63 -8.88 9.31
CA LEU A 117 5.03 -10.10 8.77
C LEU A 117 4.22 -10.87 9.81
N CYS A 118 4.60 -10.84 11.09
CA CYS A 118 3.80 -11.41 12.17
C CYS A 118 2.47 -10.67 12.34
N ALA A 119 2.48 -9.33 12.27
CA ALA A 119 1.27 -8.51 12.28
C ALA A 119 0.32 -8.89 11.14
N TRP A 120 0.87 -9.00 9.92
CA TRP A 120 0.11 -9.40 8.76
C TRP A 120 -0.45 -10.82 8.89
N ARG A 121 0.36 -11.78 9.35
CA ARG A 121 -0.08 -13.16 9.63
C ARG A 121 -1.27 -13.19 10.60
N GLN A 122 -1.24 -12.37 11.65
CA GLN A 122 -2.32 -12.30 12.63
C GLN A 122 -3.61 -11.77 11.99
N ALA A 123 -3.54 -10.65 11.26
CA ALA A 123 -4.70 -10.12 10.55
C ALA A 123 -5.30 -11.13 9.56
N ALA A 124 -4.46 -11.84 8.80
CA ALA A 124 -4.90 -12.88 7.88
C ALA A 124 -5.51 -14.10 8.60
N ALA A 125 -5.00 -14.46 9.78
CA ALA A 125 -5.55 -15.53 10.60
C ALA A 125 -6.95 -15.17 11.15
N MET A 126 -7.14 -13.93 11.62
CA MET A 126 -8.44 -13.42 12.08
C MET A 126 -9.48 -13.41 10.95
N LEU A 127 -9.08 -13.05 9.72
CA LEU A 127 -9.96 -13.17 8.56
C LEU A 127 -10.33 -14.64 8.29
N LYS A 128 -9.35 -15.55 8.35
CA LYS A 128 -9.58 -16.97 8.12
C LYS A 128 -10.47 -17.63 9.18
N SER A 129 -10.40 -17.19 10.44
CA SER A 129 -11.28 -17.67 11.52
C SER A 129 -12.67 -17.04 11.50
N GLY A 130 -12.87 -15.97 10.72
CA GLY A 130 -14.12 -15.22 10.68
C GLY A 130 -14.29 -14.22 11.83
N GLU A 131 -13.22 -13.92 12.57
CA GLU A 131 -13.21 -12.90 13.62
C GLU A 131 -13.34 -11.48 13.06
N ILE A 132 -12.86 -11.26 11.83
CA ILE A 132 -13.01 -10.01 11.08
C ILE A 132 -13.54 -10.30 9.67
N THR A 133 -14.23 -9.32 9.09
CA THR A 133 -14.71 -9.41 7.70
C THR A 133 -13.59 -9.10 6.70
N GLN A 134 -13.86 -9.39 5.41
CA GLN A 134 -12.95 -9.02 4.32
C GLN A 134 -12.72 -7.50 4.28
N GLU A 135 -13.77 -6.71 4.53
CA GLU A 135 -13.71 -5.25 4.55
C GLU A 135 -12.84 -4.74 5.70
N GLU A 136 -12.91 -5.36 6.88
CA GLU A 136 -12.07 -5.00 8.02
C GLU A 136 -10.60 -5.35 7.77
N TYR A 137 -10.32 -6.50 7.18
CA TYR A 137 -8.97 -6.88 6.76
C TYR A 137 -8.40 -5.94 5.69
N ASP A 138 -9.21 -5.60 4.68
CA ASP A 138 -8.81 -4.66 3.63
C ASP A 138 -8.58 -3.26 4.18
N ARG A 139 -9.41 -2.81 5.11
CA ARG A 139 -9.20 -1.55 5.83
C ARG A 139 -7.88 -1.56 6.59
N TRP A 140 -7.57 -2.63 7.33
CA TRP A 140 -6.28 -2.77 8.01
C TRP A 140 -5.11 -2.69 7.02
N ARG A 141 -5.17 -3.46 5.92
CA ARG A 141 -4.10 -3.55 4.91
C ARG A 141 -3.89 -2.24 4.17
N TYR A 142 -4.96 -1.55 3.78
CA TYR A 142 -4.89 -0.35 2.96
C TYR A 142 -4.69 0.94 3.76
N ARG A 143 -4.92 0.91 5.07
CA ARG A 143 -4.56 1.99 6.00
C ARG A 143 -3.31 1.68 6.83
N TYR A 144 -2.61 0.58 6.57
CA TYR A 144 -1.41 0.21 7.32
C TYR A 144 -0.40 1.38 7.38
N PRO A 145 0.16 1.71 8.56
CA PRO A 145 0.05 0.98 9.83
C PRO A 145 -1.06 1.47 10.80
N GLU A 146 -2.00 2.32 10.37
CA GLU A 146 -2.95 3.03 11.26
C GLU A 146 -3.74 2.10 12.22
N PHE A 147 -4.19 0.94 11.73
CA PHE A 147 -4.96 -0.03 12.51
C PHE A 147 -4.12 -1.22 13.01
N ASP A 148 -2.79 -1.16 12.88
CA ASP A 148 -1.93 -2.21 13.41
C ASP A 148 -1.81 -2.09 14.94
N THR A 149 -2.42 -3.03 15.64
CA THR A 149 -2.43 -3.09 17.11
C THR A 149 -1.25 -3.88 17.67
N THR A 150 -0.48 -4.55 16.81
CA THR A 150 0.63 -5.43 17.22
C THR A 150 1.93 -4.64 17.43
N GLN A 151 2.03 -3.46 16.82
CA GLN A 151 3.22 -2.62 16.87
C GLN A 151 2.93 -1.31 17.62
N ARG A 152 3.64 -1.07 18.72
CA ARG A 152 3.81 0.27 19.29
C ARG A 152 4.70 1.06 18.34
N TRP A 153 4.12 1.57 17.24
CA TRP A 153 4.79 2.58 16.44
C TRP A 153 5.08 3.76 17.37
N VAL A 154 6.36 3.96 17.70
CA VAL A 154 6.81 5.24 18.25
C VAL A 154 6.41 6.25 17.18
N LYS A 155 5.40 7.08 17.47
CA LYS A 155 5.10 8.26 16.66
C LYS A 155 6.43 8.98 16.51
N VAL A 156 7.07 8.88 15.34
CA VAL A 156 8.03 9.90 14.96
C VAL A 156 7.18 11.15 14.94
N PRO A 157 7.41 12.13 15.85
CA PRO A 157 6.67 13.37 15.77
C PRO A 157 6.89 13.85 14.34
N SER A 158 5.80 14.10 13.62
CA SER A 158 5.89 14.95 12.45
C SER A 158 6.64 16.18 12.93
N GLN A 159 7.86 16.39 12.45
CA GLN A 159 8.52 17.68 12.56
C GLN A 159 7.69 18.65 11.72
N GLY A 160 6.55 19.10 12.26
CA GLY A 160 6.29 20.52 12.29
C GLY A 160 7.30 21.12 13.26
N LEU A 161 7.71 22.37 13.00
CA LEU A 161 8.81 23.17 13.59
C LEU A 161 9.99 23.30 12.57
N PHE A 162 10.26 24.43 11.90
CA PHE A 162 9.77 25.82 11.99
C PHE A 162 10.03 26.57 10.67
N ASP A 163 9.20 27.57 10.38
CA ASP A 163 9.52 28.71 9.52
C ASP A 163 10.80 29.44 9.97
N VAL A 164 11.68 29.78 9.01
CA VAL A 164 12.28 31.13 8.81
C VAL A 164 12.52 31.31 7.32
#